data_AF-A0A1Z4BMK2-F1
#
_entry.id   AF-A0A1Z4BMK2-F1
#
_cell.length_a   1.000
_cell.length_b   1.000
_cell.length_c   1.000
_cell.angle_alpha   90.00
_cell.angle_beta   90.00
_cell.angle_gamma   90.00
#
_symmetry.space_group_name_H-M   'P 1'
#
loop_
_entity.id
_entity.type
_entity.pdbx_description
1 polymer ?
#
loop_
_entity_poly.entity_id
_entity_poly.type
_entity_poly.pdbx_seq_one_letter_code
_entity_poly.pdbx_strand_id
1 'polypeptide(L)'
;MKKYRYHIYLFSFCTFFFLSLIGNAQKSSSYEFYNKTKSLGIGLVKVESDIITIKNQALNKSLNEYIYTPKYIVPIFFKPEYNIFYIVCLGDQREYYKVLSANGEEYLVSKAQTKFIPWEDFLKNTTGISNLDWSKNPLRKEPFEKSKIIKLKDTDATFNIIVVKKDWIEIQSDNSTNEKG
;
A
#
# COMPACT_ATOMS: atom_id res chain seq x y z
N MET A 1 14.73 32.82 13.67
CA MET A 1 15.20 31.43 13.47
C MET A 1 15.05 31.04 12.00
N LYS A 2 16.14 30.69 11.32
CA LYS A 2 16.10 30.16 9.96
C LYS A 2 15.50 28.74 10.02
N LYS A 3 14.32 28.54 9.42
CA LYS A 3 13.74 27.20 9.19
C LYS A 3 14.61 26.48 8.16
N TYR A 4 15.42 25.52 8.59
CA TYR A 4 16.07 24.60 7.67
C TYR A 4 15.02 23.56 7.24
N ARG A 5 14.53 23.67 6.01
CA ARG A 5 13.74 22.63 5.36
C ARG A 5 14.71 21.56 4.87
N TYR A 6 14.74 20.43 5.56
CA TYR A 6 15.43 19.25 5.07
C TYR A 6 14.46 18.46 4.20
N HIS A 7 14.64 18.57 2.89
CA HIS A 7 13.99 17.70 1.92
C HIS A 7 14.72 16.36 1.97
N ILE A 8 14.05 15.29 2.37
CA ILE A 8 14.66 13.97 2.58
C ILE A 8 13.82 12.93 1.86
N TYR A 9 14.44 12.06 1.06
CA TYR A 9 13.78 11.13 0.16
C TYR A 9 14.08 9.66 0.51
N LEU A 10 13.05 8.81 0.46
CA LEU A 10 13.10 7.37 0.73
C LEU A 10 12.86 6.57 -0.57
N PHE A 11 13.68 5.54 -0.85
CA PHE A 11 13.65 4.79 -2.11
C PHE A 11 12.75 3.55 -2.01
N SER A 12 11.67 3.51 -2.78
CA SER A 12 10.76 2.37 -2.82
C SER A 12 11.35 1.21 -3.63
N PHE A 13 12.29 0.45 -3.06
CA PHE A 13 12.75 -0.80 -3.68
C PHE A 13 12.03 -2.02 -3.11
N CYS A 14 11.30 -2.70 -3.99
CA CYS A 14 10.64 -3.98 -3.81
C CYS A 14 11.61 -5.09 -3.38
N THR A 15 11.69 -5.47 -2.10
CA THR A 15 12.11 -6.82 -1.69
C THR A 15 11.42 -7.26 -0.38
N PHE A 16 10.60 -8.29 -0.53
CA PHE A 16 9.73 -9.00 0.41
C PHE A 16 10.27 -9.43 1.81
N PHE A 17 9.29 -9.73 2.68
CA PHE A 17 9.25 -10.72 3.80
C PHE A 17 10.00 -10.32 5.12
N PHE A 18 9.48 -10.38 6.37
CA PHE A 18 8.38 -11.11 7.06
C PHE A 18 7.80 -10.30 8.26
N LEU A 19 6.57 -10.61 8.66
CA LEU A 19 5.96 -10.33 9.97
C LEU A 19 6.06 -11.60 10.83
N SER A 20 6.38 -11.45 12.11
CA SER A 20 6.21 -12.48 13.14
C SER A 20 5.06 -12.07 14.05
N LEU A 21 3.91 -12.74 13.95
CA LEU A 21 2.99 -12.89 15.07
C LEU A 21 2.36 -14.28 14.99
N ILE A 22 2.64 -15.06 16.03
CA ILE A 22 2.12 -16.41 16.25
C ILE A 22 0.66 -16.30 16.68
N GLY A 23 -0.22 -17.00 15.99
CA GLY A 23 -1.59 -17.23 16.37
C GLY A 23 -2.15 -18.41 15.59
N ASN A 24 -2.00 -19.62 16.12
CA ASN A 24 -2.65 -20.81 15.58
C ASN A 24 -4.14 -20.78 15.92
N ALA A 25 -5.01 -20.63 14.92
CA ALA A 25 -6.33 -21.27 14.88
C ALA A 25 -7.03 -21.08 13.52
N GLN A 26 -7.51 -22.20 12.97
CA GLN A 26 -8.44 -22.37 11.84
C GLN A 26 -7.96 -22.01 10.43
N LYS A 27 -7.93 -23.04 9.58
CA LYS A 27 -7.83 -22.98 8.11
C LYS A 27 -9.13 -22.45 7.50
N SER A 28 -9.43 -21.19 7.82
CA SER A 28 -10.30 -20.26 7.11
C SER A 28 -9.35 -19.31 6.37
N SER A 29 -9.72 -18.75 5.22
CA SER A 29 -8.96 -17.62 4.65
C SER A 29 -9.07 -16.44 5.62
N SER A 30 -8.19 -16.38 6.62
CA SER A 30 -8.17 -15.31 7.62
C SER A 30 -7.60 -14.08 6.94
N TYR A 31 -8.48 -13.24 6.40
CA TYR A 31 -8.09 -11.94 5.87
C TYR A 31 -7.48 -11.11 7.00
N GLU A 32 -6.21 -10.76 6.84
CA GLU A 32 -5.55 -9.79 7.71
C GLU A 32 -5.90 -8.37 7.24
N PHE A 33 -5.70 -7.38 8.11
CA PHE A 33 -5.84 -5.97 7.74
C PHE A 33 -4.97 -5.63 6.52
N TYR A 34 -3.78 -6.22 6.46
CA TYR A 34 -2.86 -6.12 5.34
C TYR A 34 -2.48 -7.52 4.83
N ASN A 35 -2.79 -7.81 3.57
CA ASN A 35 -2.40 -9.07 2.94
C ASN A 35 -1.21 -8.83 2.02
N LYS A 36 -0.18 -9.69 2.11
CA LYS A 36 1.02 -9.57 1.28
C LYS A 36 0.68 -9.69 -0.21
N THR A 37 1.28 -8.86 -1.04
CA THR A 37 1.14 -8.91 -2.51
C THR A 37 2.49 -9.13 -3.18
N LYS A 38 2.47 -9.70 -4.39
CA LYS A 38 3.68 -9.89 -5.21
C LYS A 38 4.11 -8.66 -6.00
N SER A 39 3.22 -7.67 -6.16
CA SER A 39 3.48 -6.45 -6.92
C SER A 39 2.61 -5.31 -6.39
N LEU A 40 3.10 -4.08 -6.51
CA LEU A 40 2.37 -2.85 -6.19
C LEU A 40 1.57 -2.31 -7.38
N GLY A 41 1.82 -2.80 -8.60
CA GLY A 41 1.12 -2.30 -9.79
C GLY A 41 1.23 -0.78 -9.97
N ILE A 42 0.20 -0.15 -10.55
CA ILE A 42 0.13 1.29 -10.82
C ILE A 42 -0.61 2.09 -9.74
N GLY A 43 -1.21 1.41 -8.76
CA GLY A 43 -2.01 2.02 -7.71
C GLY A 43 -2.95 1.02 -7.08
N LEU A 44 -4.05 1.53 -6.53
CA LEU A 44 -5.09 0.74 -5.88
C LEU A 44 -6.42 0.92 -6.59
N VAL A 45 -7.27 -0.10 -6.49
CA VAL A 45 -8.70 -0.01 -6.77
C VAL A 45 -9.42 -0.11 -5.44
N LYS A 46 -10.19 0.92 -5.09
CA LYS A 46 -11.10 0.91 -3.95
C LYS A 46 -12.48 0.49 -4.42
N VAL A 47 -13.14 -0.39 -3.67
CA VAL A 47 -14.54 -0.74 -3.92
C VAL A 47 -15.45 0.29 -3.24
N GLU A 48 -16.45 0.79 -3.97
CA GLU A 48 -17.40 1.83 -3.50
C GLU A 48 -18.84 1.30 -3.38
N SER A 49 -18.99 -0.02 -3.42
CA SER A 49 -20.26 -0.75 -3.40
C SER A 49 -20.10 -2.00 -2.54
N ASP A 50 -21.18 -2.45 -1.91
CA ASP A 50 -21.17 -3.69 -1.12
C ASP A 50 -20.94 -4.94 -1.99
N ILE A 51 -21.20 -4.81 -3.28
CA ILE A 51 -21.00 -5.84 -4.30
C ILE A 51 -19.96 -5.38 -5.32
N ILE A 52 -19.02 -6.26 -5.63
CA ILE A 52 -18.06 -6.12 -6.73
C ILE A 52 -18.28 -7.21 -7.77
N THR A 53 -18.28 -6.83 -9.04
CA THR A 53 -18.33 -7.75 -10.18
C THR A 53 -16.91 -8.06 -10.63
N ILE A 54 -16.54 -9.34 -10.55
CA ILE A 54 -15.23 -9.87 -10.92
C ILE A 54 -15.33 -10.78 -12.16
N LYS A 55 -14.26 -10.79 -12.97
CA LYS A 55 -14.04 -11.75 -14.06
C LYS A 55 -12.60 -12.25 -13.99
N ASN A 56 -12.37 -13.54 -14.16
CA ASN A 56 -11.03 -14.06 -14.48
C ASN A 56 -11.12 -15.03 -15.67
N GLN A 57 -9.97 -15.42 -16.22
CA GLN A 57 -9.90 -16.35 -17.35
C GLN A 57 -10.49 -17.73 -17.03
N ALA A 58 -10.47 -18.17 -15.77
CA ALA A 58 -10.99 -19.46 -15.34
C ALA A 58 -12.51 -19.49 -15.15
N LEU A 59 -13.12 -18.36 -14.81
CA LEU A 59 -14.52 -18.27 -14.40
C LEU A 59 -15.48 -18.31 -15.58
N ASN A 60 -15.02 -18.10 -16.83
CA ASN A 60 -15.79 -18.05 -18.09
C ASN A 60 -17.03 -17.12 -18.09
N LYS A 61 -17.34 -16.46 -16.96
CA LYS A 61 -18.49 -15.61 -16.70
C LYS A 61 -18.12 -14.59 -15.62
N SER A 62 -18.86 -13.48 -15.57
CA SER A 62 -18.80 -12.54 -14.45
C SER A 62 -19.45 -13.11 -13.21
N LEU A 63 -18.84 -12.89 -12.06
CA LEU A 63 -19.37 -13.24 -10.75
C LEU A 63 -19.50 -11.98 -9.89
N ASN A 64 -20.54 -11.92 -9.08
CA ASN A 64 -20.72 -10.87 -8.07
C ASN A 64 -20.25 -11.39 -6.72
N GLU A 65 -19.48 -10.58 -6.03
CA GLU A 65 -18.87 -10.90 -4.74
C GLU A 65 -19.23 -9.84 -3.72
N TYR A 66 -19.59 -10.28 -2.51
CA TYR A 66 -19.93 -9.39 -1.39
C TYR A 66 -18.66 -9.03 -0.63
N ILE A 67 -18.39 -7.74 -0.46
CA ILE A 67 -17.09 -7.25 0.04
C ILE A 67 -16.84 -7.57 1.52
N TYR A 68 -17.88 -7.83 2.32
CA TYR A 68 -17.71 -8.13 3.75
C TYR A 68 -17.31 -9.59 3.99
N THR A 69 -17.55 -10.47 3.02
CA THR A 69 -17.21 -11.90 3.08
C THR A 69 -16.68 -12.40 1.73
N PRO A 70 -15.58 -11.81 1.22
CA PRO A 70 -15.04 -12.19 -0.08
C PRO A 70 -14.54 -13.64 -0.04
N LYS A 71 -14.64 -14.32 -1.18
CA LYS A 71 -14.26 -15.73 -1.39
C LYS A 71 -13.18 -15.90 -2.45
N TYR A 72 -13.20 -15.06 -3.48
CA TYR A 72 -12.34 -15.15 -4.66
C TYR A 72 -11.26 -14.08 -4.63
N ILE A 73 -11.64 -12.81 -4.48
CA ILE A 73 -10.67 -11.72 -4.44
C ILE A 73 -10.17 -11.48 -3.01
N VAL A 74 -8.85 -11.57 -2.83
CA VAL A 74 -8.19 -11.26 -1.55
C VAL A 74 -7.66 -9.83 -1.65
N PRO A 75 -8.26 -8.85 -0.95
CA PRO A 75 -7.79 -7.47 -0.96
C PRO A 75 -6.42 -7.31 -0.31
N ILE A 76 -5.62 -6.31 -0.72
CA ILE A 76 -4.36 -5.96 -0.06
C ILE A 76 -4.61 -5.28 1.29
N PHE A 77 -5.63 -4.42 1.38
CA PHE A 77 -6.08 -3.83 2.64
C PHE A 77 -7.53 -4.19 2.90
N PHE A 78 -7.81 -4.75 4.08
CA PHE A 78 -9.12 -5.27 4.43
C PHE A 78 -9.58 -4.83 5.82
N LYS A 79 -10.57 -3.94 5.84
CA LYS A 79 -11.26 -3.51 7.05
C LYS A 79 -12.65 -3.01 6.66
N PRO A 80 -13.56 -3.91 6.24
CA PRO A 80 -14.81 -3.53 5.59
C PRO A 80 -15.72 -2.71 6.50
N GLU A 81 -15.63 -2.87 7.82
CA GLU A 81 -16.34 -2.05 8.81
C GLU A 81 -15.87 -0.58 8.86
N TYR A 82 -14.71 -0.27 8.25
CA TYR A 82 -14.21 1.08 8.01
C TYR A 82 -14.22 1.47 6.52
N ASN A 83 -14.97 0.74 5.67
CA ASN A 83 -14.99 0.94 4.21
C ASN A 83 -13.58 0.81 3.57
N ILE A 84 -12.75 -0.08 4.11
CA ILE A 84 -11.42 -0.40 3.59
C ILE A 84 -11.53 -1.72 2.84
N PHE A 85 -11.56 -1.62 1.51
CA PHE A 85 -11.41 -2.75 0.61
C PHE A 85 -10.61 -2.27 -0.60
N TYR A 86 -9.30 -2.51 -0.54
CA TYR A 86 -8.38 -2.09 -1.59
C TYR A 86 -7.75 -3.29 -2.25
N ILE A 87 -7.62 -3.23 -3.57
CA ILE A 87 -6.98 -4.27 -4.38
C ILE A 87 -5.89 -3.58 -5.20
N VAL A 88 -4.77 -4.26 -5.46
CA VAL A 88 -3.71 -3.71 -6.31
C VAL A 88 -4.22 -3.56 -7.75
N CYS A 89 -4.08 -2.37 -8.33
CA CYS A 89 -4.38 -2.10 -9.73
C CYS A 89 -3.14 -2.38 -10.58
N LEU A 90 -3.26 -3.27 -11.57
CA LEU A 90 -2.24 -3.55 -12.56
C LEU A 90 -2.41 -2.71 -13.84
N GLY A 91 -3.63 -2.27 -14.14
CA GLY A 91 -3.89 -1.52 -15.35
C GLY A 91 -5.32 -1.01 -15.47
N ASP A 92 -5.47 0.08 -16.19
CA ASP A 92 -6.74 0.69 -16.56
C ASP A 92 -7.18 0.18 -17.94
N GLN A 93 -8.38 -0.41 -18.01
CA GLN A 93 -9.05 -0.76 -19.26
C GLN A 93 -10.37 0.01 -19.36
N ARG A 94 -11.03 -0.01 -20.53
CA ARG A 94 -12.22 0.82 -20.79
C ARG A 94 -13.31 0.69 -19.71
N GLU A 95 -13.78 -0.52 -19.43
CA GLU A 95 -14.90 -0.77 -18.49
C GLU A 95 -14.46 -1.47 -17.20
N TYR A 96 -13.20 -1.89 -17.14
CA TYR A 96 -12.66 -2.71 -16.05
C TYR A 96 -11.29 -2.18 -15.62
N TYR A 97 -10.94 -2.44 -14.36
CA TYR A 97 -9.54 -2.42 -13.93
C TYR A 97 -9.01 -3.84 -13.93
N LYS A 98 -7.78 -4.02 -14.44
CA LYS A 98 -7.02 -5.25 -14.21
C LYS A 98 -6.41 -5.16 -12.81
N VAL A 99 -6.67 -6.13 -11.95
CA VAL A 99 -6.24 -6.12 -10.55
C VAL A 99 -5.52 -7.39 -10.15
N LEU A 100 -4.69 -7.28 -9.12
CA LEU A 100 -3.97 -8.38 -8.51
C LEU A 100 -4.53 -8.63 -7.11
N SER A 101 -5.10 -9.81 -6.93
CA SER A 101 -5.50 -10.34 -5.63
C SER A 101 -4.26 -10.72 -4.82
N ALA A 102 -4.32 -10.58 -3.50
CA ALA A 102 -3.20 -10.90 -2.60
C ALA A 102 -2.88 -12.42 -2.57
N ASN A 103 -3.80 -13.28 -3.03
CA ASN A 103 -3.51 -14.69 -3.28
C ASN A 103 -2.63 -14.92 -4.53
N GLY A 104 -2.29 -13.87 -5.28
CA GLY A 104 -1.43 -13.90 -6.45
C GLY A 104 -2.16 -14.00 -7.79
N GLU A 105 -3.49 -14.14 -7.79
CA GLU A 105 -4.31 -14.26 -8.99
C GLU A 105 -4.71 -12.89 -9.57
N GLU A 106 -4.97 -12.85 -10.87
CA GLU A 106 -5.36 -11.64 -11.58
C GLU A 106 -6.85 -11.69 -11.96
N TYR A 107 -7.52 -10.54 -11.78
CA TYR A 107 -8.94 -10.38 -12.06
C TYR A 107 -9.18 -9.10 -12.87
N LEU A 108 -10.34 -9.04 -13.53
CA LEU A 108 -10.93 -7.80 -14.03
C LEU A 108 -12.08 -7.41 -13.11
N VAL A 109 -12.09 -6.18 -12.63
CA VAL A 109 -13.14 -5.65 -11.75
C VAL A 109 -13.85 -4.47 -12.41
N SER A 110 -15.17 -4.41 -12.27
CA SER A 110 -15.99 -3.39 -12.93
C SER A 110 -15.71 -1.99 -12.39
N LYS A 111 -15.54 -1.00 -13.28
CA LYS A 111 -15.42 0.42 -12.90
C LYS A 111 -16.71 0.99 -12.31
N ALA A 112 -17.86 0.38 -12.58
CA ALA A 112 -19.15 0.87 -12.07
C ALA A 112 -19.26 0.81 -10.54
N GLN A 113 -18.44 -0.03 -9.89
CA GLN A 113 -18.45 -0.27 -8.45
C GLN A 113 -17.12 0.11 -7.78
N THR A 114 -16.19 0.68 -8.54
CA THR A 114 -14.82 0.84 -8.08
C THR A 114 -14.19 2.14 -8.56
N LYS A 115 -13.25 2.63 -7.75
CA LYS A 115 -12.49 3.84 -8.03
C LYS A 115 -11.00 3.54 -8.02
N PHE A 116 -10.31 4.00 -9.06
CA PHE A 116 -8.85 3.96 -9.09
C PHE A 116 -8.27 5.06 -8.19
N ILE A 117 -7.23 4.69 -7.44
CA ILE A 117 -6.49 5.57 -6.54
C ILE A 117 -5.00 5.36 -6.83
N PRO A 118 -4.32 6.37 -7.42
CA PRO A 118 -2.87 6.33 -7.57
C PRO A 118 -2.17 6.16 -6.23
N TRP A 119 -1.00 5.51 -6.21
CA TRP A 119 -0.19 5.41 -4.99
C TRP A 119 0.11 6.76 -4.37
N GLU A 120 0.37 7.77 -5.21
CA GLU A 120 0.64 9.14 -4.77
C GLU A 120 -0.49 9.69 -3.89
N ASP A 121 -1.73 9.53 -4.35
CA ASP A 121 -2.91 10.01 -3.65
C ASP A 121 -3.20 9.18 -2.40
N PHE A 122 -3.02 7.86 -2.47
CA PHE A 122 -3.19 6.99 -1.31
C PHE A 122 -2.21 7.38 -0.19
N LEU A 123 -0.93 7.51 -0.54
CA LEU A 123 0.16 7.79 0.38
C LEU A 123 0.03 9.20 1.01
N LYS A 124 -0.35 10.23 0.24
CA LYS A 124 -0.55 11.58 0.79
C LYS A 124 -1.70 11.66 1.81
N ASN A 125 -2.64 10.72 1.76
CA ASN A 125 -3.78 10.67 2.67
C ASN A 125 -3.55 9.75 3.88
N THR A 126 -2.35 9.17 4.05
CA THR A 126 -2.02 8.43 5.26
C THR A 126 -1.61 9.36 6.40
N THR A 127 -1.79 8.89 7.64
CA THR A 127 -1.43 9.64 8.85
C THR A 127 0.07 9.67 9.11
N GLY A 128 0.85 8.85 8.40
CA GLY A 128 2.28 8.71 8.59
C GLY A 128 2.78 7.38 8.06
N ILE A 129 4.10 7.28 7.89
CA ILE A 129 4.79 6.06 7.49
C ILE A 129 5.98 5.79 8.39
N SER A 130 6.26 4.52 8.62
CA SER A 130 7.51 4.05 9.21
C SER A 130 8.25 3.19 8.19
N ASN A 131 9.57 3.12 8.32
CA ASN A 131 10.37 2.25 7.48
C ASN A 131 10.45 0.86 8.10
N LEU A 132 10.16 -0.16 7.30
CA LEU A 132 10.21 -1.54 7.73
C LEU A 132 11.65 -2.07 7.83
N ASP A 133 12.57 -1.55 7.01
CA ASP A 133 13.95 -2.03 6.96
C ASP A 133 14.91 -0.94 6.45
N TRP A 134 15.53 -0.24 7.40
CA TRP A 134 16.53 0.79 7.11
C TRP A 134 17.79 0.27 6.43
N SER A 135 18.07 -1.04 6.50
CA SER A 135 19.24 -1.62 5.83
C SER A 135 19.03 -1.75 4.32
N LYS A 136 17.80 -2.07 3.90
CA LYS A 136 17.40 -2.17 2.49
C LYS A 136 16.98 -0.84 1.90
N ASN A 137 16.31 0.00 2.70
CA ASN A 137 15.78 1.28 2.27
C ASN A 137 16.30 2.41 3.17
N PRO A 138 17.59 2.78 3.08
CA PRO A 138 18.13 3.83 3.93
C PRO A 138 17.58 5.20 3.55
N LEU A 139 17.47 6.08 4.55
CA LEU A 139 17.07 7.46 4.36
C LEU A 139 18.14 8.25 3.56
N ARG A 140 17.73 9.04 2.56
CA ARG A 140 18.66 9.78 1.70
C ARG A 140 18.37 11.26 1.65
N LYS A 141 19.44 12.06 1.53
CA LYS A 141 19.34 13.51 1.39
C LYS A 141 18.65 13.95 0.08
N GLU A 142 18.80 13.18 -1.00
CA GLU A 142 18.29 13.51 -2.33
C GLU A 142 17.68 12.25 -2.99
N PRO A 143 16.74 12.39 -3.95
CA PRO A 143 15.99 11.28 -4.53
C PRO A 143 16.78 10.53 -5.61
N PHE A 144 17.96 10.02 -5.25
CA PHE A 144 18.73 9.11 -6.09
C PHE A 144 19.60 8.17 -5.24
N GLU A 145 19.86 6.95 -5.75
CA GLU A 145 20.46 5.85 -4.99
C GLU A 145 21.87 6.10 -4.44
N LYS A 146 22.64 6.99 -5.08
CA LYS A 146 24.00 7.33 -4.64
C LYS A 146 24.04 8.52 -3.67
N SER A 147 22.89 9.10 -3.34
CA SER A 147 22.81 10.20 -2.38
C SER A 147 23.31 9.75 -1.01
N LYS A 148 23.92 10.69 -0.28
CA LYS A 148 24.34 10.52 1.11
C LYS A 148 23.20 9.96 1.95
N ILE A 149 23.52 8.90 2.71
CA ILE A 149 22.62 8.28 3.67
C ILE A 149 22.59 9.12 4.95
N ILE A 150 21.38 9.33 5.48
CA ILE A 150 21.14 9.98 6.77
C ILE A 150 20.88 8.89 7.79
N LYS A 151 21.63 8.91 8.90
CA LYS A 151 21.39 8.02 10.03
C LYS A 151 20.37 8.65 10.96
N LEU A 152 19.34 7.89 11.31
CA LEU A 152 18.37 8.26 12.33
C LEU A 152 18.81 7.72 13.68
N LYS A 153 18.51 8.46 14.76
CA LYS A 153 18.68 7.97 16.14
C LYS A 153 17.55 7.00 16.50
N ASP A 154 16.34 7.32 16.07
CA ASP A 154 15.14 6.52 16.28
C ASP A 154 14.75 5.81 14.98
N THR A 155 14.89 4.48 14.97
CA THR A 155 14.54 3.63 13.83
C THR A 155 13.05 3.30 13.77
N ASP A 156 12.31 3.54 14.86
CA ASP A 156 10.87 3.27 14.96
C ASP A 156 10.04 4.53 14.71
N ALA A 157 10.71 5.63 14.35
CA ALA A 157 10.09 6.90 14.05
C ALA A 157 9.03 6.80 12.93
N THR A 158 7.92 7.50 13.14
CA THR A 158 6.90 7.74 12.13
C THR A 158 7.12 9.10 11.48
N PHE A 159 6.91 9.17 10.17
CA PHE A 159 7.14 10.37 9.38
C PHE A 159 5.89 10.76 8.60
N ASN A 160 5.67 12.07 8.47
CA ASN A 160 4.68 12.60 7.55
C ASN A 160 5.21 12.60 6.13
N ILE A 161 4.31 12.36 5.17
CA ILE A 161 4.64 12.43 3.75
C ILE A 161 4.43 13.85 3.25
N ILE A 162 5.45 14.44 2.63
CA ILE A 162 5.37 15.75 1.98
C ILE A 162 5.08 15.59 0.49
N VAL A 163 5.90 14.80 -0.20
CA VAL A 163 5.85 14.61 -1.65
C VAL A 163 6.05 13.14 -1.97
N VAL A 164 5.35 12.63 -2.97
CA VAL A 164 5.63 11.33 -3.56
C VAL A 164 5.95 11.58 -5.03
N LYS A 165 7.11 11.11 -5.49
CA LYS A 165 7.58 11.33 -6.86
C LYS A 165 8.23 10.05 -7.39
N LYS A 166 7.52 9.35 -8.28
CA LYS A 166 7.91 8.01 -8.75
C LYS A 166 8.19 7.11 -7.54
N ASP A 167 9.40 6.56 -7.45
CA ASP A 167 9.82 5.64 -6.40
C ASP A 167 10.32 6.36 -5.13
N TRP A 168 10.21 7.69 -5.06
CA TRP A 168 10.73 8.47 -3.94
C TRP A 168 9.63 9.11 -3.11
N ILE A 169 9.72 8.93 -1.79
CA ILE A 169 8.83 9.60 -0.84
C ILE A 169 9.65 10.62 -0.06
N GLU A 170 9.27 11.89 -0.17
CA GLU A 170 9.80 12.95 0.68
C GLU A 170 9.08 12.97 2.02
N ILE A 171 9.83 12.94 3.12
CA ILE A 171 9.28 12.80 4.46
C ILE A 171 9.71 13.91 5.42
N GLN A 172 8.86 14.20 6.40
CA GLN A 172 9.13 15.08 7.51
C GLN A 172 9.00 14.33 8.84
N SER A 173 9.99 14.47 9.72
CA SER A 173 9.86 14.02 11.11
C SER A 173 8.77 14.85 11.79
N ASP A 174 7.90 14.19 12.55
CA ASP A 174 7.13 14.92 13.56
C ASP A 174 8.11 15.58 14.52
N ASN A 175 7.96 16.88 14.74
CA ASN A 175 8.88 17.70 15.55
C ASN A 175 8.89 17.31 17.05
N SER A 176 8.21 16.24 17.46
CA SER A 176 8.16 15.78 18.86
C SER A 176 9.35 14.92 19.30
N THR A 177 10.22 14.46 18.38
CA THR A 177 11.37 13.58 18.72
C THR A 177 12.75 14.26 18.61
N ASN A 178 12.81 15.56 18.30
CA ASN A 178 14.08 16.31 18.25
C ASN A 178 14.31 17.24 19.45
N GLU A 179 13.62 17.04 20.57
CA GLU A 179 13.99 17.66 21.86
C GLU A 179 14.15 16.59 22.94
N LYS A 180 15.40 16.12 23.10
CA LYS A 180 16.07 15.88 24.38
C LYS A 180 17.48 15.30 24.13
N GLY A 181 18.50 16.05 24.55
CA GLY A 181 19.86 15.55 24.85
C GLY A 181 20.78 15.32 23.67
#